data_AF-A0A1Y3NIW6-F1
#
_entry.id   AF-A0A1Y3NIW6-F1
#
_cell.length_a   1.000
_cell.length_b   1.000
_cell.length_c   1.000
_cell.angle_alpha   90.00
_cell.angle_beta   90.00
_cell.angle_gamma   90.00
#
_symmetry.space_group_name_H-M   'P 1'
#
loop_
_entity.id
_entity.type
_entity.pdbx_description
1 polymer ?
#
loop_
_entity_poly.entity_id
_entity_poly.type
_entity_poly.pdbx_seq_one_letter_code
_entity_poly.pdbx_strand_id
1 'polypeptide(L)'
;MILYVNSSTINSEIEFENILNKNENTVLLNIESKIVFKNNISVQSHINTLKLHGKSIDSSILQFENESFFLNFTKSVKEIEIKNLSIIGNLFFENNERVILDNISYSGTIGSNFNTNNEYVKISNMVYKPTSYSLYNCIELGGNLEISNSKFYGNSSCLYRLLNFFGNNKKYSFDIKDSYFNGEYVCPSIHIDGALKVTINNSIFENGFDKVEGDGGAAIKINDSVDALVNNCTFSNNLASPSGGTFYLINTDYFTANNIDTYNTTSLATGGFACIIYENDKPNKAYFKNIRHINTDIRRDIKYGGLIMIIEKYSNVEIENYYAENLINPVNSGNSFLVTEDSKLSINNMEINKAYGSGQDGLFINVYKSNGVVVNINNLVLNDLYQIIR
;
A
#
# COMPACT_ATOMS: atom_id res chain seq x y z
N MET A 1 -35.74 -16.33 -13.35
CA MET A 1 -36.14 -15.86 -12.02
C MET A 1 -35.55 -16.83 -11.01
N ILE A 2 -34.39 -16.49 -10.42
CA ILE A 2 -33.75 -17.34 -9.41
C ILE A 2 -34.41 -16.96 -8.07
N LEU A 3 -35.19 -17.88 -7.51
CA LEU A 3 -35.75 -17.75 -6.17
C LEU A 3 -34.58 -17.77 -5.18
N TYR A 4 -34.26 -16.62 -4.57
CA TYR A 4 -33.45 -16.59 -3.36
C TYR A 4 -34.26 -17.26 -2.25
N VAL A 5 -33.82 -18.43 -1.80
CA VAL A 5 -34.69 -19.31 -1.00
C VAL A 5 -34.92 -18.81 0.42
N ASN A 6 -34.10 -17.94 1.01
CA ASN A 6 -34.39 -17.31 2.32
C ASN A 6 -33.75 -15.93 2.45
N SER A 7 -34.42 -14.89 1.96
CA SER A 7 -34.08 -13.51 2.33
C SER A 7 -34.81 -13.13 3.63
N SER A 8 -34.10 -12.66 4.63
CA SER A 8 -34.72 -12.18 5.88
C SER A 8 -34.30 -10.75 6.18
N THR A 9 -35.27 -9.89 6.50
CA THR A 9 -34.99 -8.54 7.01
C THR A 9 -34.66 -8.64 8.50
N ILE A 10 -33.54 -8.03 8.90
CA ILE A 10 -33.00 -8.10 10.26
C ILE A 10 -32.91 -6.71 10.85
N ASN A 11 -33.43 -6.57 12.07
CA ASN A 11 -33.47 -5.31 12.81
C ASN A 11 -32.81 -5.40 14.19
N SER A 12 -32.36 -6.58 14.62
CA SER A 12 -31.71 -6.79 15.92
C SER A 12 -30.60 -7.84 15.89
N GLU A 13 -29.72 -7.78 16.89
CA GLU A 13 -28.65 -8.78 17.12
C GLU A 13 -29.23 -10.19 17.29
N ILE A 14 -30.30 -10.34 18.07
CA ILE A 14 -30.95 -11.63 18.34
C ILE A 14 -31.49 -12.25 17.04
N GLU A 15 -32.13 -11.45 16.18
CA GLU A 15 -32.59 -11.92 14.87
C GLU A 15 -31.42 -12.35 13.98
N PHE A 16 -30.33 -11.58 13.97
CA PHE A 16 -29.12 -11.89 13.23
C PHE A 16 -28.55 -13.26 13.64
N GLU A 17 -28.31 -13.45 14.94
CA GLU A 17 -27.79 -14.70 15.50
C GLU A 17 -28.74 -15.89 15.25
N ASN A 18 -30.04 -15.70 15.43
CA ASN A 18 -31.02 -16.75 15.21
C ASN A 18 -31.00 -17.29 13.78
N ILE A 19 -30.77 -16.43 12.78
CA ILE A 19 -30.65 -16.88 11.39
C ILE A 19 -29.30 -17.53 11.12
N LEU A 20 -28.21 -17.01 11.69
CA LEU A 20 -26.90 -17.64 11.54
C LEU A 20 -26.83 -19.04 12.16
N ASN A 21 -27.75 -19.38 13.07
CA ASN A 21 -27.88 -20.71 13.68
C ASN A 21 -28.85 -21.65 12.92
N LYS A 22 -29.51 -21.19 11.85
CA LYS A 22 -30.38 -22.04 11.03
C LYS A 22 -29.54 -22.88 10.07
N ASN A 23 -29.89 -24.15 9.91
CA ASN A 23 -29.21 -25.07 8.99
C ASN A 23 -29.54 -24.77 7.51
N GLU A 24 -29.03 -23.64 7.03
CA GLU A 24 -29.21 -23.15 5.66
C GLU A 24 -27.85 -22.98 5.00
N ASN A 25 -27.73 -23.49 3.77
CA ASN A 25 -26.47 -23.42 3.01
C ASN A 25 -26.19 -22.00 2.47
N THR A 26 -27.25 -21.24 2.18
CA THR A 26 -27.16 -19.89 1.62
C THR A 26 -28.08 -18.97 2.39
N VAL A 27 -27.53 -17.92 2.97
CA VAL A 27 -28.25 -16.96 3.81
C VAL A 27 -28.12 -15.57 3.21
N LEU A 28 -29.26 -14.88 3.05
CA LEU A 28 -29.32 -13.47 2.65
C LEU A 28 -30.00 -12.67 3.76
N LEU A 29 -29.25 -11.77 4.39
CA LEU A 29 -29.73 -10.86 5.43
C LEU A 29 -29.85 -9.45 4.84
N ASN A 30 -31.08 -8.92 4.87
CA ASN A 30 -31.35 -7.52 4.54
C ASN A 30 -31.31 -6.70 5.83
N ILE A 31 -30.35 -5.79 5.93
CA ILE A 31 -30.17 -4.92 7.10
C ILE A 31 -30.81 -3.58 6.77
N GLU A 32 -31.90 -3.24 7.43
CA GLU A 32 -32.65 -2.01 7.13
C GLU A 32 -32.47 -0.91 8.20
N SER A 33 -31.87 -1.27 9.32
CA SER A 33 -31.62 -0.39 10.46
C SER A 33 -30.22 -0.59 11.04
N LYS A 34 -29.90 0.21 12.05
CA LYS A 34 -28.74 -0.03 12.90
C LYS A 34 -28.94 -1.28 13.76
N ILE A 35 -27.97 -2.18 13.75
CA ILE A 35 -27.85 -3.34 14.65
C ILE A 35 -26.60 -3.13 15.49
N VAL A 36 -26.74 -3.27 16.81
CA VAL A 36 -25.62 -3.18 17.76
C VAL A 36 -25.31 -4.55 18.32
N PHE A 37 -24.09 -5.03 18.09
CA PHE A 37 -23.58 -6.30 18.61
C PHE A 37 -22.83 -6.08 19.92
N LYS A 38 -23.18 -6.86 20.94
CA LYS A 38 -22.60 -6.78 22.28
C LYS A 38 -21.46 -7.76 22.49
N ASN A 39 -21.23 -8.65 21.54
CA ASN A 39 -20.20 -9.67 21.59
C ASN A 39 -19.58 -9.90 20.21
N ASN A 40 -18.52 -10.72 20.18
CA ASN A 40 -18.04 -11.31 18.93
C ASN A 40 -19.13 -12.16 18.28
N ILE A 41 -19.23 -12.09 16.96
CA ILE A 41 -20.10 -12.95 16.18
C ILE A 41 -19.24 -13.83 15.29
N SER A 42 -19.45 -15.14 15.36
CA SER A 42 -18.79 -16.10 14.47
C SER A 42 -19.83 -16.80 13.61
N VAL A 43 -19.65 -16.74 12.29
CA VAL A 43 -20.55 -17.40 11.35
C VAL A 43 -20.23 -18.91 11.33
N GLN A 44 -21.22 -19.73 11.67
CA GLN A 44 -21.06 -21.17 11.96
C GLN A 44 -20.93 -22.07 10.71
N SER A 45 -20.70 -23.36 10.96
CA SER A 45 -20.15 -24.35 10.03
C SER A 45 -21.05 -24.78 8.87
N HIS A 46 -22.34 -24.48 8.87
CA HIS A 46 -23.28 -24.96 7.85
C HIS A 46 -23.57 -23.94 6.74
N ILE A 47 -23.21 -22.67 6.92
CA ILE A 47 -23.44 -21.62 5.91
C ILE A 47 -22.27 -21.61 4.94
N ASN A 48 -22.54 -21.91 3.68
CA ASN A 48 -21.55 -21.86 2.61
C ASN A 48 -21.48 -20.47 1.95
N THR A 49 -22.62 -19.80 1.81
CA THR A 49 -22.73 -18.47 1.20
C THR A 49 -23.50 -17.54 2.13
N LEU A 50 -22.89 -16.43 2.54
CA LEU A 50 -23.53 -15.40 3.36
C LEU A 50 -23.53 -14.06 2.62
N LYS A 51 -24.72 -13.46 2.51
CA LYS A 51 -24.91 -12.14 1.93
C LYS A 51 -25.52 -11.18 2.95
N LEU A 52 -24.85 -10.06 3.19
CA LEU A 52 -25.28 -8.98 4.07
C LEU A 52 -25.56 -7.75 3.22
N HIS A 53 -26.83 -7.44 2.98
CA HIS A 53 -27.23 -6.35 2.10
C HIS A 53 -27.94 -5.26 2.90
N GLY A 54 -27.40 -4.05 2.85
CA GLY A 54 -28.05 -2.87 3.36
C GLY A 54 -29.00 -2.24 2.35
N LYS A 55 -29.98 -1.50 2.87
CA LYS A 55 -30.81 -0.60 2.08
C LYS A 55 -30.00 0.61 1.61
N SER A 56 -29.17 1.17 2.49
CA SER A 56 -28.24 2.25 2.19
C SER A 56 -27.14 2.32 3.25
N ILE A 57 -26.00 2.90 2.91
CA ILE A 57 -24.87 3.09 3.84
C ILE A 57 -25.30 3.86 5.09
N ASP A 58 -26.20 4.85 4.95
CA ASP A 58 -26.60 5.74 6.05
C ASP A 58 -27.61 5.10 7.02
N SER A 59 -28.48 4.23 6.52
CA SER A 59 -29.55 3.60 7.32
C SER A 59 -29.16 2.23 7.87
N SER A 60 -28.30 1.52 7.16
CA SER A 60 -28.01 0.11 7.40
C SER A 60 -26.63 -0.01 8.04
N ILE A 61 -26.60 -0.15 9.36
CA ILE A 61 -25.38 -0.04 10.16
C ILE A 61 -25.19 -1.31 10.99
N LEU A 62 -24.06 -1.97 10.82
CA LEU A 62 -23.59 -3.03 11.73
C LEU A 62 -22.56 -2.41 12.67
N GLN A 63 -22.88 -2.28 13.95
CA GLN A 63 -22.00 -1.66 14.93
C GLN A 63 -21.69 -2.65 16.06
N PHE A 64 -20.43 -2.77 16.44
CA PHE A 64 -20.03 -3.43 17.67
C PHE A 64 -19.97 -2.42 18.81
N GLU A 65 -20.49 -2.79 19.98
CA GLU A 65 -20.46 -1.95 21.18
C GLU A 65 -19.02 -1.74 21.69
N ASN A 66 -18.17 -2.76 21.52
CA ASN A 66 -16.75 -2.70 21.81
C ASN A 66 -15.94 -2.73 20.50
N GLU A 67 -15.01 -1.79 20.34
CA GLU A 67 -14.13 -1.72 19.15
C GLU A 67 -13.20 -2.93 19.02
N SER A 68 -13.04 -3.75 20.06
CA SER A 68 -12.27 -5.01 20.00
C SER A 68 -13.08 -6.22 19.53
N PHE A 69 -14.39 -6.09 19.26
CA PHE A 69 -15.20 -7.21 18.78
C PHE A 69 -15.14 -7.38 17.26
N PHE A 70 -15.30 -8.63 16.82
CA PHE A 70 -15.16 -9.06 15.44
C PHE A 70 -16.43 -9.77 14.94
N LEU A 71 -16.75 -9.54 13.67
CA LEU A 71 -17.50 -10.48 12.85
C LEU A 71 -16.51 -11.42 12.17
N ASN A 72 -16.45 -12.65 12.67
CA ASN A 72 -15.56 -13.69 12.18
C ASN A 72 -16.28 -14.61 11.18
N PHE A 73 -15.78 -14.64 9.95
CA PHE A 73 -16.23 -15.57 8.92
C PHE A 73 -15.31 -16.78 8.88
N THR A 74 -15.73 -17.86 9.55
CA THR A 74 -14.97 -19.09 9.61
C THR A 74 -14.85 -19.76 8.25
N LYS A 75 -13.91 -20.71 8.12
CA LYS A 75 -13.64 -21.45 6.87
C LYS A 75 -14.80 -22.22 6.26
N SER A 76 -15.92 -22.39 6.97
CA SER A 76 -17.13 -22.99 6.40
C SER A 76 -17.84 -22.07 5.40
N VAL A 77 -17.73 -20.75 5.60
CA VAL A 77 -18.34 -19.76 4.72
C VAL A 77 -17.43 -19.54 3.53
N LYS A 78 -17.71 -20.22 2.42
CA LYS A 78 -16.89 -20.06 1.20
C LYS A 78 -17.06 -18.70 0.56
N GLU A 79 -18.29 -18.20 0.51
CA GLU A 79 -18.64 -16.98 -0.22
C GLU A 79 -19.27 -15.95 0.71
N ILE A 80 -18.72 -14.74 0.70
CA ILE A 80 -19.19 -13.63 1.53
C ILE A 80 -19.42 -12.42 0.63
N GLU A 81 -20.60 -11.82 0.73
CA GLU A 81 -20.95 -10.59 0.03
C GLU A 81 -21.52 -9.57 1.03
N ILE A 82 -20.87 -8.42 1.17
CA ILE A 82 -21.32 -7.32 2.02
C ILE A 82 -21.52 -6.08 1.15
N LYS A 83 -22.76 -5.55 1.13
CA LYS A 83 -23.15 -4.47 0.22
C LYS A 83 -23.99 -3.38 0.85
N ASN A 84 -23.73 -2.13 0.46
CA ASN A 84 -24.55 -0.95 0.81
C ASN A 84 -24.72 -0.75 2.33
N LEU A 85 -23.63 -0.91 3.09
CA LEU A 85 -23.66 -0.94 4.56
C LEU A 85 -22.60 -0.03 5.16
N SER A 86 -22.91 0.51 6.34
CA SER A 86 -21.91 0.99 7.28
C SER A 86 -21.52 -0.10 8.26
N ILE A 87 -20.24 -0.27 8.53
CA ILE A 87 -19.73 -1.19 9.55
C ILE A 87 -18.83 -0.43 10.51
N ILE A 88 -19.10 -0.55 11.80
CA ILE A 88 -18.29 0.00 12.88
C ILE A 88 -17.86 -1.17 13.78
N GLY A 89 -16.64 -1.64 13.61
CA GLY A 89 -16.06 -2.81 14.26
C GLY A 89 -15.28 -3.67 13.28
N ASN A 90 -14.81 -4.83 13.72
CA ASN A 90 -13.76 -5.55 12.99
C ASN A 90 -14.31 -6.72 12.17
N LEU A 91 -13.67 -7.01 11.04
CA LEU A 91 -13.97 -8.18 10.20
C LEU A 91 -12.76 -9.11 10.19
N PHE A 92 -13.02 -10.41 10.24
CA PHE A 92 -11.98 -11.42 10.06
C PHE A 92 -12.42 -12.52 9.08
N PHE A 93 -11.57 -12.81 8.10
CA PHE A 93 -11.82 -13.79 7.04
C PHE A 93 -10.89 -15.00 7.18
N GLU A 94 -11.42 -16.18 7.50
CA GLU A 94 -10.63 -17.39 7.65
C GLU A 94 -10.80 -18.33 6.44
N ASN A 95 -9.82 -18.35 5.53
CA ASN A 95 -9.79 -19.26 4.37
C ASN A 95 -11.07 -19.26 3.51
N ASN A 96 -11.74 -18.10 3.40
CA ASN A 96 -12.90 -17.95 2.53
C ASN A 96 -12.46 -17.90 1.05
N GLU A 97 -13.22 -18.55 0.17
CA GLU A 97 -12.89 -18.66 -1.26
C GLU A 97 -13.15 -17.33 -1.98
N ARG A 98 -14.27 -16.66 -1.68
CA ARG A 98 -14.71 -15.42 -2.34
C ARG A 98 -15.21 -14.41 -1.32
N VAL A 99 -14.62 -13.22 -1.31
CA VAL A 99 -15.07 -12.11 -0.47
C VAL A 99 -15.37 -10.90 -1.35
N ILE A 100 -16.55 -10.31 -1.20
CA ILE A 100 -16.97 -9.08 -1.89
C ILE A 100 -17.40 -8.06 -0.84
N LEU A 101 -16.71 -6.91 -0.83
CA LEU A 101 -17.05 -5.72 -0.04
C LEU A 101 -17.34 -4.59 -1.02
N ASP A 102 -18.62 -4.24 -1.21
CA ASP A 102 -19.02 -3.29 -2.27
C ASP A 102 -19.95 -2.20 -1.75
N ASN A 103 -19.58 -0.94 -2.01
CA ASN A 103 -20.30 0.25 -1.56
C ASN A 103 -20.51 0.23 -0.04
N ILE A 104 -19.40 0.27 0.71
CA ILE A 104 -19.43 0.23 2.17
C ILE A 104 -18.69 1.42 2.80
N SER A 105 -19.22 1.93 3.91
CA SER A 105 -18.50 2.82 4.82
C SER A 105 -17.98 1.98 5.98
N TYR A 106 -16.66 1.85 6.09
CA TYR A 106 -16.05 0.92 7.02
C TYR A 106 -15.20 1.64 8.06
N SER A 107 -15.44 1.34 9.32
CA SER A 107 -14.61 1.78 10.43
C SER A 107 -14.28 0.64 11.37
N GLY A 108 -13.01 0.28 11.44
CA GLY A 108 -12.50 -0.84 12.22
C GLY A 108 -11.32 -1.49 11.53
N THR A 109 -11.09 -2.77 11.80
CA THR A 109 -9.93 -3.49 11.27
C THR A 109 -10.37 -4.67 10.42
N ILE A 110 -9.75 -4.83 9.25
CA ILE A 110 -10.03 -5.95 8.35
C ILE A 110 -8.84 -6.90 8.39
N GLY A 111 -9.04 -8.11 8.89
CA GLY A 111 -8.02 -9.15 8.93
C GLY A 111 -8.38 -10.36 8.07
N SER A 112 -7.39 -11.12 7.64
CA SER A 112 -7.62 -12.41 7.00
C SER A 112 -6.52 -13.42 7.28
N ASN A 113 -6.86 -14.69 7.10
CA ASN A 113 -5.94 -15.81 7.09
C ASN A 113 -6.26 -16.71 5.87
N PHE A 114 -5.57 -16.46 4.75
CA PHE A 114 -5.72 -17.22 3.51
C PHE A 114 -4.51 -18.14 3.26
N ASN A 115 -4.38 -19.16 4.11
CA ASN A 115 -3.33 -20.18 3.98
C ASN A 115 -3.60 -21.16 2.83
N THR A 116 -4.88 -21.39 2.49
CA THR A 116 -5.30 -22.40 1.52
C THR A 116 -5.61 -21.82 0.14
N ASN A 117 -6.85 -21.78 -0.31
CA ASN A 117 -7.23 -21.27 -1.63
C ASN A 117 -8.19 -20.09 -1.44
N ASN A 118 -7.80 -18.92 -1.94
CA ASN A 118 -8.67 -17.78 -2.07
C ASN A 118 -8.74 -17.46 -3.56
N GLU A 119 -9.93 -17.50 -4.13
CA GLU A 119 -10.13 -17.12 -5.52
C GLU A 119 -9.98 -15.61 -5.65
N TYR A 120 -10.67 -14.85 -4.79
CA TYR A 120 -10.52 -13.40 -4.71
C TYR A 120 -11.05 -12.77 -3.41
N VAL A 121 -10.54 -11.56 -3.14
CA VAL A 121 -11.10 -10.56 -2.24
C VAL A 121 -11.30 -9.29 -3.06
N LYS A 122 -12.55 -8.89 -3.31
CA LYS A 122 -12.91 -7.70 -4.08
C LYS A 122 -13.40 -6.61 -3.13
N ILE A 123 -12.77 -5.46 -3.19
CA ILE A 123 -13.16 -4.25 -2.47
C ILE A 123 -13.48 -3.17 -3.49
N SER A 124 -14.72 -2.69 -3.50
CA SER A 124 -15.16 -1.65 -4.42
C SER A 124 -15.98 -0.57 -3.73
N ASN A 125 -15.79 0.68 -4.15
CA ASN A 125 -16.57 1.82 -3.64
C ASN A 125 -16.54 1.92 -2.11
N MET A 126 -15.42 1.54 -1.48
CA MET A 126 -15.27 1.57 -0.02
C MET A 126 -14.78 2.95 0.42
N VAL A 127 -15.31 3.43 1.54
CA VAL A 127 -14.70 4.51 2.33
C VAL A 127 -14.24 3.92 3.65
N TYR A 128 -12.93 3.79 3.84
CA TYR A 128 -12.31 3.20 5.03
C TYR A 128 -11.76 4.28 5.96
N LYS A 129 -12.15 4.23 7.24
CA LYS A 129 -11.58 5.07 8.31
C LYS A 129 -11.37 4.24 9.57
N PRO A 130 -10.14 4.02 10.05
CA PRO A 130 -9.86 3.23 11.23
C PRO A 130 -10.56 3.78 12.48
N THR A 131 -10.90 2.89 13.41
CA THR A 131 -11.38 3.26 14.74
C THR A 131 -10.22 3.74 15.62
N SER A 132 -10.51 4.06 16.89
CA SER A 132 -9.47 4.42 17.86
C SER A 132 -8.65 3.21 18.34
N TYR A 133 -9.19 2.00 18.19
CA TYR A 133 -8.54 0.74 18.51
C TYR A 133 -7.21 0.57 17.76
N SER A 134 -6.10 0.60 18.50
CA SER A 134 -4.75 0.51 17.94
C SER A 134 -4.39 -0.92 17.58
N LEU A 135 -3.90 -1.12 16.35
CA LEU A 135 -3.31 -2.35 15.87
C LEU A 135 -1.99 -2.07 15.15
N TYR A 136 -1.24 -3.15 14.91
CA TYR A 136 -0.04 -3.10 14.06
C TYR A 136 -0.39 -2.56 12.67
N ASN A 137 -1.32 -3.22 11.97
CA ASN A 137 -1.86 -2.78 10.70
C ASN A 137 -3.37 -2.59 10.81
N CYS A 138 -3.90 -1.64 10.06
CA CYS A 138 -5.33 -1.35 10.03
C CYS A 138 -6.12 -2.32 9.13
N ILE A 139 -5.53 -2.68 7.99
CA ILE A 139 -6.01 -3.71 7.08
C ILE A 139 -4.89 -4.71 6.86
N GLU A 140 -5.18 -5.99 7.04
CA GLU A 140 -4.25 -7.10 6.86
C GLU A 140 -4.90 -8.20 6.02
N LEU A 141 -4.55 -8.26 4.74
CA LEU A 141 -5.20 -9.10 3.75
C LEU A 141 -4.22 -10.00 3.01
N GLY A 142 -4.59 -11.26 2.77
CA GLY A 142 -3.95 -12.11 1.76
C GLY A 142 -4.90 -12.39 0.59
N GLY A 143 -4.65 -13.47 -0.14
CA GLY A 143 -5.52 -13.90 -1.24
C GLY A 143 -5.36 -13.04 -2.49
N ASN A 144 -6.14 -13.29 -3.55
CA ASN A 144 -6.10 -12.43 -4.73
C ASN A 144 -6.91 -11.17 -4.48
N LEU A 145 -6.23 -10.09 -4.12
CA LEU A 145 -6.86 -8.85 -3.69
C LEU A 145 -7.05 -7.90 -4.86
N GLU A 146 -8.29 -7.46 -5.08
CA GLU A 146 -8.67 -6.43 -6.05
C GLU A 146 -9.35 -5.27 -5.33
N ILE A 147 -8.79 -4.06 -5.42
CA ILE A 147 -9.34 -2.83 -4.85
C ILE A 147 -9.66 -1.85 -5.97
N SER A 148 -10.87 -1.31 -5.99
CA SER A 148 -11.27 -0.33 -7.00
C SER A 148 -12.13 0.80 -6.44
N ASN A 149 -11.97 2.01 -6.98
CA ASN A 149 -12.82 3.18 -6.69
C ASN A 149 -12.99 3.44 -5.18
N SER A 150 -11.95 3.21 -4.39
CA SER A 150 -12.03 3.21 -2.93
C SER A 150 -11.14 4.27 -2.31
N LYS A 151 -11.50 4.71 -1.10
CA LYS A 151 -10.79 5.75 -0.34
C LYS A 151 -10.41 5.22 1.03
N PHE A 152 -9.13 5.26 1.35
CA PHE A 152 -8.57 4.80 2.62
C PHE A 152 -7.88 5.94 3.34
N TYR A 153 -8.27 6.16 4.60
CA TYR A 153 -7.68 7.19 5.45
C TYR A 153 -6.99 6.51 6.63
N GLY A 154 -5.77 6.92 6.94
CA GLY A 154 -5.05 6.51 8.13
C GLY A 154 -5.48 7.27 9.37
N ASN A 155 -5.01 6.83 10.53
CA ASN A 155 -4.97 7.60 11.75
C ASN A 155 -3.83 7.08 12.64
N SER A 156 -3.68 7.64 13.85
CA SER A 156 -2.66 7.21 14.81
C SER A 156 -2.80 5.76 15.31
N SER A 157 -3.94 5.12 15.07
CA SER A 157 -4.22 3.73 15.46
C SER A 157 -3.62 2.71 14.48
N CYS A 158 -3.26 3.12 13.26
CA CYS A 158 -2.49 2.30 12.32
C CYS A 158 -0.99 2.45 12.62
N LEU A 159 -0.42 1.57 13.46
CA LEU A 159 0.94 1.77 13.98
C LEU A 159 2.04 1.62 12.92
N TYR A 160 1.88 0.63 12.04
CA TYR A 160 2.82 0.30 10.98
C TYR A 160 2.32 0.77 9.65
N ARG A 161 1.15 0.30 9.18
CA ARG A 161 0.59 0.69 7.87
C ARG A 161 -0.92 0.68 7.83
N LEU A 162 -1.44 1.48 6.90
CA LEU A 162 -2.86 1.50 6.56
C LEU A 162 -3.30 0.15 5.96
N LEU A 163 -2.56 -0.37 4.98
CA LEU A 163 -2.80 -1.66 4.36
C LEU A 163 -1.53 -2.51 4.28
N ASN A 164 -1.62 -3.72 4.78
CA ASN A 164 -0.60 -4.75 4.66
C ASN A 164 -1.14 -5.95 3.87
N PHE A 165 -0.42 -6.36 2.83
CA PHE A 165 -0.80 -7.45 1.95
C PHE A 165 0.21 -8.61 2.00
N PHE A 166 -0.31 -9.84 2.18
CA PHE A 166 0.47 -11.07 2.16
C PHE A 166 0.17 -11.93 0.93
N GLY A 167 1.11 -11.96 0.00
CA GLY A 167 1.04 -12.75 -1.23
C GLY A 167 1.34 -14.25 -1.05
N ASN A 168 1.67 -14.69 0.17
CA ASN A 168 1.91 -16.08 0.56
C ASN A 168 2.92 -16.80 -0.36
N ASN A 169 4.19 -16.34 -0.32
CA ASN A 169 5.30 -16.90 -1.11
C ASN A 169 5.04 -16.90 -2.62
N LYS A 170 4.70 -15.72 -3.17
CA LYS A 170 4.50 -15.48 -4.61
C LYS A 170 3.33 -16.31 -5.17
N LYS A 171 2.27 -16.49 -4.38
CA LYS A 171 1.07 -17.24 -4.77
C LYS A 171 -0.05 -16.32 -5.23
N TYR A 172 -0.25 -15.22 -4.53
CA TYR A 172 -1.38 -14.34 -4.76
C TYR A 172 -1.01 -13.02 -5.45
N SER A 173 -2.00 -12.46 -6.11
CA SER A 173 -1.89 -11.17 -6.80
C SER A 173 -2.56 -10.03 -6.03
N PHE A 174 -2.10 -8.82 -6.29
CA PHE A 174 -2.56 -7.58 -5.69
C PHE A 174 -2.83 -6.54 -6.78
N ASP A 175 -4.07 -6.08 -6.89
CA ASP A 175 -4.51 -5.09 -7.88
C ASP A 175 -5.23 -3.91 -7.20
N ILE A 176 -4.80 -2.70 -7.52
CA ILE A 176 -5.43 -1.43 -7.10
C ILE A 176 -5.71 -0.59 -8.34
N LYS A 177 -6.94 -0.07 -8.42
CA LYS A 177 -7.34 0.83 -9.49
C LYS A 177 -8.19 2.00 -9.00
N ASP A 178 -7.95 3.18 -9.57
CA ASP A 178 -8.80 4.37 -9.40
C ASP A 178 -9.07 4.69 -7.91
N SER A 179 -8.08 4.52 -7.05
CA SER A 179 -8.23 4.57 -5.59
C SER A 179 -7.35 5.63 -4.93
N TYR A 180 -7.71 6.00 -3.71
CA TYR A 180 -7.07 7.07 -2.96
C TYR A 180 -6.66 6.60 -1.57
N PHE A 181 -5.40 6.84 -1.21
CA PHE A 181 -4.81 6.49 0.07
C PHE A 181 -4.23 7.75 0.71
N ASN A 182 -4.64 8.04 1.94
CA ASN A 182 -4.12 9.17 2.70
C ASN A 182 -3.66 8.68 4.08
N GLY A 183 -2.37 8.83 4.37
CA GLY A 183 -1.75 8.42 5.63
C GLY A 183 -2.00 9.37 6.80
N GLU A 184 -2.66 10.52 6.56
CA GLU A 184 -2.97 11.58 7.52
C GLU A 184 -1.73 12.06 8.31
N TYR A 185 -0.54 11.97 7.71
CA TYR A 185 0.77 12.26 8.29
C TYR A 185 1.11 11.41 9.54
N VAL A 186 0.44 10.29 9.74
CA VAL A 186 0.58 9.46 10.95
C VAL A 186 0.90 8.00 10.67
N CYS A 187 0.61 7.52 9.46
CA CYS A 187 1.01 6.18 9.04
C CYS A 187 1.42 6.14 7.55
N PRO A 188 2.24 5.16 7.15
CA PRO A 188 2.46 4.80 5.75
C PRO A 188 1.21 4.19 5.11
N SER A 189 1.19 4.17 3.78
CA SER A 189 0.03 3.66 3.03
C SER A 189 0.04 2.13 2.88
N ILE A 190 0.92 1.57 2.05
CA ILE A 190 0.82 0.16 1.63
C ILE A 190 2.13 -0.60 1.81
N HIS A 191 2.06 -1.83 2.35
CA HIS A 191 3.10 -2.85 2.23
C HIS A 191 2.56 -4.07 1.52
N ILE A 192 3.33 -4.55 0.57
CA ILE A 192 3.08 -5.76 -0.20
C ILE A 192 4.26 -6.71 0.03
N ASP A 193 3.96 -7.90 0.52
CA ASP A 193 4.96 -8.92 0.80
C ASP A 193 4.69 -10.19 0.01
N GLY A 194 5.70 -10.67 -0.72
CA GLY A 194 5.64 -11.98 -1.38
C GLY A 194 4.55 -12.10 -2.44
N ALA A 195 4.23 -11.05 -3.21
CA ALA A 195 3.20 -11.10 -4.24
C ALA A 195 3.71 -11.77 -5.53
N LEU A 196 2.83 -12.56 -6.17
CA LEU A 196 3.07 -13.07 -7.52
C LEU A 196 3.05 -11.95 -8.55
N LYS A 197 2.09 -11.04 -8.40
CA LYS A 197 1.91 -9.90 -9.30
C LYS A 197 1.31 -8.73 -8.53
N VAL A 198 1.84 -7.55 -8.76
CA VAL A 198 1.35 -6.28 -8.22
C VAL A 198 0.96 -5.37 -9.38
N THR A 199 -0.22 -4.79 -9.32
CA THR A 199 -0.68 -3.80 -10.29
C THR A 199 -1.36 -2.66 -9.55
N ILE A 200 -0.89 -1.43 -9.75
CA ILE A 200 -1.45 -0.22 -9.14
C ILE A 200 -1.62 0.81 -10.25
N ASN A 201 -2.86 1.19 -10.55
CA ASN A 201 -3.19 2.08 -11.66
C ASN A 201 -4.04 3.27 -11.21
N ASN A 202 -3.79 4.42 -11.81
CA ASN A 202 -4.66 5.61 -11.71
C ASN A 202 -4.99 5.99 -10.26
N SER A 203 -4.03 5.86 -9.34
CA SER A 203 -4.26 5.99 -7.91
C SER A 203 -3.43 7.11 -7.30
N ILE A 204 -3.90 7.63 -6.17
CA ILE A 204 -3.29 8.75 -5.46
C ILE A 204 -2.89 8.29 -4.06
N PHE A 205 -1.66 8.63 -3.67
CA PHE A 205 -1.09 8.34 -2.36
C PHE A 205 -0.55 9.63 -1.76
N GLU A 206 -1.13 10.06 -0.64
CA GLU A 206 -0.72 11.30 -0.01
C GLU A 206 -0.54 11.23 1.50
N ASN A 207 0.27 12.14 2.03
CA ASN A 207 0.46 12.36 3.46
C ASN A 207 0.89 11.08 4.20
N GLY A 208 1.62 10.17 3.53
CA GLY A 208 2.20 9.00 4.16
C GLY A 208 3.33 9.38 5.09
N PHE A 209 3.37 8.80 6.30
CA PHE A 209 4.47 8.99 7.24
C PHE A 209 4.95 7.67 7.82
N ASP A 210 6.15 7.25 7.45
CA ASP A 210 6.83 6.11 8.08
C ASP A 210 7.75 6.60 9.18
N LYS A 211 7.37 6.31 10.43
CA LYS A 211 8.17 6.64 11.62
C LYS A 211 9.07 5.49 12.08
N VAL A 212 8.89 4.28 11.55
CA VAL A 212 9.52 3.07 12.07
C VAL A 212 10.91 2.93 11.44
N GLU A 213 11.94 2.84 12.28
CA GLU A 213 13.29 2.59 11.79
C GLU A 213 13.37 1.25 11.06
N GLY A 214 13.92 1.26 9.85
CA GLY A 214 14.10 0.07 9.01
C GLY A 214 12.89 -0.39 8.21
N ASP A 215 11.71 0.24 8.32
CA ASP A 215 10.54 -0.15 7.51
C ASP A 215 10.64 0.39 6.08
N GLY A 216 10.78 1.71 5.90
CA GLY A 216 10.95 2.38 4.60
C GLY A 216 9.67 2.48 3.78
N GLY A 217 9.60 3.36 2.79
CA GLY A 217 8.45 3.38 1.86
C GLY A 217 7.20 3.97 2.49
N ALA A 218 7.15 5.30 2.61
CA ALA A 218 6.00 5.98 3.24
C ALA A 218 4.71 5.84 2.40
N ALA A 219 4.82 5.84 1.07
CA ALA A 219 3.70 5.48 0.21
C ALA A 219 3.63 3.96 -0.01
N ILE A 220 4.61 3.38 -0.71
CA ILE A 220 4.57 1.98 -1.12
C ILE A 220 5.87 1.27 -0.74
N LYS A 221 5.71 0.14 -0.04
CA LYS A 221 6.77 -0.84 0.19
C LYS A 221 6.42 -2.16 -0.49
N ILE A 222 7.38 -2.72 -1.23
CA ILE A 222 7.24 -4.02 -1.89
C ILE A 222 8.44 -4.90 -1.53
N ASN A 223 8.14 -6.07 -0.98
CA ASN A 223 9.12 -7.06 -0.58
C ASN A 223 8.90 -8.38 -1.32
N ASP A 224 10.00 -9.03 -1.70
CA ASP A 224 10.05 -10.43 -2.14
C ASP A 224 8.99 -10.81 -3.21
N SER A 225 8.67 -9.86 -4.10
CA SER A 225 7.62 -9.99 -5.10
C SER A 225 8.19 -10.20 -6.51
N VAL A 226 7.42 -10.85 -7.40
CA VAL A 226 7.93 -11.21 -8.74
C VAL A 226 7.82 -10.07 -9.74
N ASP A 227 6.60 -9.57 -9.97
CA ASP A 227 6.34 -8.56 -11.00
C ASP A 227 5.44 -7.47 -10.43
N ALA A 228 5.88 -6.22 -10.53
CA ALA A 228 5.17 -5.07 -9.99
C ALA A 228 5.08 -3.94 -11.01
N LEU A 229 3.85 -3.49 -11.28
CA LEU A 229 3.55 -2.37 -12.15
C LEU A 229 2.81 -1.28 -11.38
N VAL A 230 3.37 -0.08 -11.34
CA VAL A 230 2.73 1.14 -10.83
C VAL A 230 2.63 2.12 -11.97
N ASN A 231 1.42 2.53 -12.34
CA ASN A 231 1.21 3.30 -13.56
C ASN A 231 0.15 4.39 -13.40
N ASN A 232 0.41 5.57 -13.98
CA ASN A 232 -0.47 6.74 -13.93
C ASN A 232 -0.84 7.13 -12.49
N CYS A 233 0.12 7.17 -11.58
CA CYS A 233 -0.15 7.44 -10.15
C CYS A 233 0.46 8.78 -9.71
N THR A 234 -0.16 9.37 -8.70
CA THR A 234 0.34 10.60 -8.07
C THR A 234 0.69 10.34 -6.61
N PHE A 235 1.86 10.82 -6.20
CA PHE A 235 2.36 10.73 -4.84
C PHE A 235 2.61 12.13 -4.29
N SER A 236 2.10 12.45 -3.09
CA SER A 236 2.37 13.77 -2.51
C SER A 236 2.57 13.76 -0.99
N ASN A 237 3.47 14.62 -0.51
CA ASN A 237 3.70 14.86 0.92
C ASN A 237 4.04 13.59 1.73
N ASN A 238 4.82 12.68 1.14
CA ASN A 238 5.22 11.45 1.80
C ASN A 238 6.59 11.60 2.47
N LEU A 239 6.71 11.15 3.72
CA LEU A 239 7.94 11.22 4.50
C LEU A 239 8.28 9.86 5.11
N ALA A 240 9.46 9.31 4.78
CA ALA A 240 9.97 8.11 5.41
C ALA A 240 11.14 8.41 6.36
N SER A 241 11.08 7.96 7.61
CA SER A 241 12.20 8.08 8.55
C SER A 241 13.46 7.37 8.06
N PRO A 242 13.40 6.10 7.61
CA PRO A 242 14.58 5.44 7.04
C PRO A 242 14.77 5.84 5.57
N SER A 243 14.24 5.06 4.62
CA SER A 243 14.54 5.22 3.21
C SER A 243 13.32 5.07 2.31
N GLY A 244 13.40 5.62 1.09
CA GLY A 244 12.34 5.46 0.08
C GLY A 244 11.10 6.28 0.43
N GLY A 245 11.08 7.58 0.12
CA GLY A 245 9.89 8.40 0.41
C GLY A 245 8.64 7.93 -0.34
N THR A 246 8.77 7.64 -1.64
CA THR A 246 7.68 7.06 -2.45
C THR A 246 7.74 5.54 -2.46
N PHE A 247 8.86 4.97 -2.91
CA PHE A 247 9.02 3.54 -3.10
C PHE A 247 10.14 2.97 -2.24
N TYR A 248 9.87 1.84 -1.60
CA TYR A 248 10.88 1.02 -0.94
C TYR A 248 10.77 -0.41 -1.44
N LEU A 249 11.76 -0.83 -2.23
CA LEU A 249 11.75 -2.09 -2.97
C LEU A 249 12.86 -3.00 -2.43
N ILE A 250 12.48 -4.16 -1.90
CA ILE A 250 13.41 -5.20 -1.46
C ILE A 250 13.12 -6.48 -2.23
N ASN A 251 14.14 -7.06 -2.85
CA ASN A 251 14.06 -8.36 -3.54
C ASN A 251 12.87 -8.47 -4.51
N THR A 252 12.54 -7.36 -5.18
CA THR A 252 11.50 -7.35 -6.21
C THR A 252 12.15 -7.70 -7.54
N ASP A 253 11.76 -8.82 -8.15
CA ASP A 253 12.43 -9.35 -9.34
C ASP A 253 12.26 -8.38 -10.53
N TYR A 254 11.04 -7.91 -10.78
CA TYR A 254 10.74 -6.91 -11.81
C TYR A 254 9.80 -5.83 -11.26
N PHE A 255 10.20 -4.58 -11.41
CA PHE A 255 9.39 -3.41 -11.04
C PHE A 255 9.34 -2.42 -12.20
N THR A 256 8.15 -1.90 -12.51
CA THR A 256 7.95 -0.82 -13.47
C THR A 256 7.11 0.29 -12.84
N ALA A 257 7.65 1.49 -12.82
CA ALA A 257 6.91 2.71 -12.52
C ALA A 257 6.79 3.54 -13.81
N ASN A 258 5.57 3.83 -14.27
CA ASN A 258 5.35 4.58 -15.50
C ASN A 258 4.33 5.72 -15.32
N ASN A 259 4.61 6.89 -15.89
CA ASN A 259 3.75 8.08 -15.80
C ASN A 259 3.45 8.42 -14.33
N ILE A 260 4.51 8.72 -13.57
CA ILE A 260 4.40 9.00 -12.14
C ILE A 260 4.67 10.48 -11.88
N ASP A 261 3.75 11.13 -11.18
CA ASP A 261 3.97 12.44 -10.62
C ASP A 261 4.22 12.31 -9.12
N THR A 262 5.31 12.87 -8.62
CA THR A 262 5.64 12.88 -7.19
C THR A 262 6.00 14.29 -6.72
N TYR A 263 5.41 14.70 -5.59
CA TYR A 263 5.53 16.04 -5.04
C TYR A 263 5.88 15.99 -3.55
N ASN A 264 6.78 16.85 -3.09
CA ASN A 264 7.09 17.04 -1.66
C ASN A 264 7.35 15.71 -0.93
N THR A 265 8.05 14.79 -1.58
CA THR A 265 8.32 13.45 -1.03
C THR A 265 9.79 13.33 -0.68
N THR A 266 10.08 12.79 0.51
CA THR A 266 11.46 12.64 0.98
C THR A 266 11.60 11.49 1.97
N SER A 267 12.84 11.16 2.32
CA SER A 267 13.18 10.34 3.48
C SER A 267 14.09 11.13 4.43
N LEU A 268 14.41 10.62 5.62
CA LEU A 268 15.40 11.23 6.53
C LEU A 268 16.78 10.56 6.42
N ALA A 269 16.87 9.30 6.00
CA ALA A 269 18.17 8.65 5.81
C ALA A 269 18.67 8.78 4.36
N THR A 270 17.97 8.17 3.40
CA THR A 270 18.40 8.10 1.99
C THR A 270 17.28 7.71 1.02
N GLY A 271 17.43 7.99 -0.28
CA GLY A 271 16.43 7.61 -1.29
C GLY A 271 15.14 8.40 -1.15
N GLY A 272 15.19 9.71 -1.40
CA GLY A 272 14.08 10.63 -1.22
C GLY A 272 12.84 10.23 -2.02
N PHE A 273 13.02 9.81 -3.28
CA PHE A 273 11.95 9.20 -4.08
C PHE A 273 11.90 7.69 -3.89
N ALA A 274 13.01 6.97 -4.10
CA ALA A 274 13.01 5.52 -4.00
C ALA A 274 14.28 4.93 -3.37
N CYS A 275 14.13 3.76 -2.76
CA CYS A 275 15.23 2.93 -2.30
C CYS A 275 15.02 1.51 -2.83
N ILE A 276 16.08 0.96 -3.44
CA ILE A 276 16.02 -0.28 -4.20
C ILE A 276 17.18 -1.17 -3.75
N ILE A 277 16.83 -2.33 -3.19
CA ILE A 277 17.78 -3.29 -2.64
C ILE A 277 17.44 -4.67 -3.20
N TYR A 278 18.44 -5.35 -3.74
CA TYR A 278 18.30 -6.72 -4.23
C TYR A 278 19.48 -7.56 -3.73
N GLU A 279 19.20 -8.48 -2.80
CA GLU A 279 20.20 -9.19 -2.01
C GLU A 279 20.93 -10.30 -2.79
N ASN A 280 20.33 -10.79 -3.87
CA ASN A 280 20.83 -11.96 -4.59
C ASN A 280 21.42 -11.56 -5.95
N ASP A 281 22.46 -12.25 -6.41
CA ASP A 281 22.99 -12.10 -7.78
C ASP A 281 22.09 -12.81 -8.82
N LYS A 282 20.80 -12.50 -8.80
CA LYS A 282 19.83 -12.97 -9.78
C LYS A 282 19.41 -11.80 -10.67
N PRO A 283 19.01 -12.07 -11.92
CA PRO A 283 18.44 -11.05 -12.79
C PRO A 283 17.27 -10.37 -12.09
N ASN A 284 17.40 -9.06 -11.90
CA ASN A 284 16.34 -8.18 -11.43
C ASN A 284 16.36 -6.92 -12.29
N LYS A 285 15.25 -6.17 -12.27
CA LYS A 285 15.16 -4.88 -12.96
C LYS A 285 14.08 -3.99 -12.35
N ALA A 286 14.46 -2.78 -11.96
CA ALA A 286 13.53 -1.70 -11.66
C ALA A 286 13.58 -0.65 -12.77
N TYR A 287 12.46 -0.41 -13.45
CA TYR A 287 12.36 0.48 -14.59
C TYR A 287 11.43 1.66 -14.27
N PHE A 288 11.94 2.87 -14.42
CA PHE A 288 11.22 4.11 -14.15
C PHE A 288 11.08 4.90 -15.45
N LYS A 289 9.85 5.11 -15.92
CA LYS A 289 9.55 5.74 -17.21
C LYS A 289 8.60 6.92 -17.02
N ASN A 290 8.88 8.05 -17.68
CA ASN A 290 8.02 9.24 -17.68
C ASN A 290 7.70 9.69 -16.24
N ILE A 291 8.75 10.06 -15.50
CA ILE A 291 8.62 10.46 -14.10
C ILE A 291 8.77 11.97 -13.99
N ARG A 292 7.88 12.59 -13.22
CA ARG A 292 7.99 13.98 -12.80
C ARG A 292 8.13 14.03 -11.28
N HIS A 293 9.27 14.51 -10.80
CA HIS A 293 9.60 14.56 -9.38
C HIS A 293 9.90 15.99 -8.96
N ILE A 294 9.06 16.57 -8.09
CA ILE A 294 9.20 17.95 -7.65
C ILE A 294 9.32 17.97 -6.13
N ASN A 295 10.29 18.73 -5.63
CA ASN A 295 10.52 19.02 -4.22
C ASN A 295 10.92 17.80 -3.38
N THR A 296 12.22 17.58 -3.22
CA THR A 296 12.78 16.63 -2.24
C THR A 296 13.53 17.39 -1.16
N ASP A 297 13.35 16.94 0.08
CA ASP A 297 14.12 17.38 1.26
C ASP A 297 14.16 18.89 1.52
N ILE A 298 13.08 19.61 1.20
CA ILE A 298 12.97 21.05 1.54
C ILE A 298 13.18 21.31 3.05
N ARG A 299 12.94 20.29 3.89
CA ARG A 299 13.12 20.33 5.35
C ARG A 299 14.56 20.13 5.82
N ARG A 300 15.48 19.68 4.94
CA ARG A 300 16.93 19.62 5.13
C ARG A 300 17.40 18.51 6.07
N ASP A 301 16.74 17.36 6.00
CA ASP A 301 16.88 16.29 6.97
C ASP A 301 17.51 15.01 6.39
N ILE A 302 17.65 14.86 5.06
CA ILE A 302 18.32 13.67 4.48
C ILE A 302 19.77 13.62 4.97
N LYS A 303 20.18 12.49 5.56
CA LYS A 303 21.53 12.32 6.12
C LYS A 303 22.56 11.85 5.10
N TYR A 304 22.23 10.85 4.28
CA TYR A 304 23.21 10.13 3.45
C TYR A 304 23.08 10.42 1.95
N GLY A 305 22.15 11.29 1.56
CA GLY A 305 21.89 11.69 0.18
C GLY A 305 20.90 10.77 -0.53
N GLY A 306 21.07 10.57 -1.83
CA GLY A 306 20.10 9.89 -2.67
C GLY A 306 18.79 10.67 -2.74
N LEU A 307 18.84 11.97 -3.06
CA LEU A 307 17.64 12.82 -3.13
C LEU A 307 16.59 12.25 -4.11
N ILE A 308 17.03 11.58 -5.17
CA ILE A 308 16.17 10.76 -6.03
C ILE A 308 16.17 9.32 -5.52
N MET A 309 17.30 8.63 -5.62
CA MET A 309 17.36 7.19 -5.40
C MET A 309 18.60 6.75 -4.65
N ILE A 310 18.43 5.71 -3.83
CA ILE A 310 19.51 4.81 -3.46
C ILE A 310 19.32 3.45 -4.15
N ILE A 311 20.42 2.91 -4.66
CA ILE A 311 20.48 1.65 -5.40
C ILE A 311 21.60 0.81 -4.79
N GLU A 312 21.24 -0.34 -4.21
CA GLU A 312 22.20 -1.15 -3.44
C GLU A 312 22.33 -2.57 -3.96
N LYS A 313 23.46 -3.19 -3.63
CA LYS A 313 23.73 -4.62 -3.84
C LYS A 313 23.66 -4.99 -5.31
N TYR A 314 22.89 -6.02 -5.68
CA TYR A 314 22.79 -6.51 -7.05
C TYR A 314 21.67 -5.80 -7.86
N SER A 315 21.14 -4.67 -7.37
CA SER A 315 20.01 -3.98 -8.01
C SER A 315 20.37 -3.42 -9.38
N ASN A 316 19.48 -3.61 -10.36
CA ASN A 316 19.61 -3.04 -11.70
C ASN A 316 18.46 -2.06 -12.01
N VAL A 317 18.80 -0.80 -12.22
CA VAL A 317 17.85 0.29 -12.40
C VAL A 317 18.00 0.92 -13.77
N GLU A 318 16.88 1.08 -14.45
CA GLU A 318 16.77 1.81 -15.71
C GLU A 318 15.80 2.97 -15.57
N ILE A 319 16.21 4.16 -16.03
CA ILE A 319 15.42 5.38 -15.99
C ILE A 319 15.28 5.92 -17.41
N GLU A 320 14.05 6.25 -17.82
CA GLU A 320 13.74 6.86 -19.11
C GLU A 320 12.78 8.06 -18.95
N ASN A 321 13.16 9.21 -19.50
CA ASN A 321 12.36 10.45 -19.48
C ASN A 321 12.01 10.88 -18.04
N TYR A 322 13.01 11.33 -17.31
CA TYR A 322 12.88 11.75 -15.91
C TYR A 322 13.09 13.26 -15.78
N TYR A 323 12.09 13.96 -15.27
CA TYR A 323 12.21 15.37 -14.88
C TYR A 323 12.24 15.48 -13.36
N ALA A 324 13.24 16.16 -12.81
CA ALA A 324 13.34 16.48 -11.39
C ALA A 324 13.43 18.00 -11.18
N GLU A 325 12.84 18.51 -10.10
CA GLU A 325 12.97 19.91 -9.71
C GLU A 325 13.11 20.10 -8.19
N ASN A 326 13.95 21.04 -7.77
CA ASN A 326 14.15 21.43 -6.37
C ASN A 326 14.58 20.25 -5.48
N LEU A 327 15.71 19.62 -5.84
CA LEU A 327 16.36 18.60 -5.01
C LEU A 327 17.32 19.28 -4.04
N ILE A 328 16.90 19.55 -2.81
CA ILE A 328 17.62 20.48 -1.91
C ILE A 328 18.00 19.81 -0.60
N ASN A 329 19.30 19.61 -0.34
CA ASN A 329 19.81 19.24 0.98
C ASN A 329 21.03 20.11 1.35
N PRO A 330 20.83 21.22 2.09
CA PRO A 330 21.86 22.18 2.37
C PRO A 330 22.66 21.91 3.65
N VAL A 331 22.39 20.79 4.32
CA VAL A 331 23.02 20.43 5.59
C VAL A 331 23.95 19.23 5.43
N ASN A 332 23.56 18.22 4.64
CA ASN A 332 24.33 16.99 4.46
C ASN A 332 24.61 16.71 2.97
N SER A 333 24.76 15.42 2.64
CA SER A 333 24.99 14.98 1.27
C SER A 333 23.79 15.27 0.38
N GLY A 334 24.00 16.09 -0.66
CA GLY A 334 22.97 16.45 -1.64
C GLY A 334 23.01 15.61 -2.91
N ASN A 335 23.67 14.45 -2.90
CA ASN A 335 23.77 13.61 -4.09
C ASN A 335 22.37 13.17 -4.57
N SER A 336 22.10 13.26 -5.87
CA SER A 336 20.81 12.84 -6.43
C SER A 336 20.67 11.32 -6.43
N PHE A 337 21.75 10.62 -6.76
CA PHE A 337 21.83 9.16 -6.76
C PHE A 337 22.94 8.66 -5.83
N LEU A 338 22.61 7.71 -4.96
CA LEU A 338 23.58 6.93 -4.21
C LEU A 338 23.58 5.49 -4.73
N VAL A 339 24.73 5.03 -5.23
CA VAL A 339 24.88 3.74 -5.89
C VAL A 339 25.95 2.92 -5.18
N THR A 340 25.66 1.69 -4.76
CA THR A 340 26.58 0.88 -3.95
C THR A 340 26.80 -0.53 -4.48
N GLU A 341 27.93 -1.14 -4.09
CA GLU A 341 28.25 -2.56 -4.32
C GLU A 341 28.34 -2.99 -5.79
N ASP A 342 27.45 -3.86 -6.26
CA ASP A 342 27.45 -4.44 -7.62
C ASP A 342 26.27 -3.91 -8.46
N SER A 343 25.71 -2.78 -8.05
CA SER A 343 24.48 -2.25 -8.61
C SER A 343 24.72 -1.54 -9.95
N LYS A 344 23.64 -1.47 -10.74
CA LYS A 344 23.66 -0.90 -12.09
C LYS A 344 22.62 0.19 -12.22
N LEU A 345 23.01 1.32 -12.79
CA LEU A 345 22.16 2.45 -13.08
C LEU A 345 22.32 2.84 -14.55
N SER A 346 21.24 2.79 -15.32
CA SER A 346 21.19 3.32 -16.67
C SER A 346 20.15 4.42 -16.79
N ILE A 347 20.55 5.58 -17.31
CA ILE A 347 19.70 6.77 -17.45
C ILE A 347 19.64 7.14 -18.93
N ASN A 348 18.42 7.32 -19.45
CA ASN A 348 18.16 7.80 -20.79
C ASN A 348 17.17 8.97 -20.75
N ASN A 349 17.62 10.17 -21.11
CA ASN A 349 16.85 11.42 -21.03
C ASN A 349 16.46 11.78 -19.58
N MET A 350 17.31 12.58 -18.94
CA MET A 350 17.01 13.14 -17.63
C MET A 350 17.28 14.64 -17.62
N GLU A 351 16.38 15.38 -16.99
CA GLU A 351 16.55 16.79 -16.68
C GLU A 351 16.39 16.99 -15.17
N ILE A 352 17.37 17.61 -14.55
CA ILE A 352 17.29 18.07 -13.15
C ILE A 352 17.39 19.59 -13.17
N ASN A 353 16.29 20.23 -12.80
CA ASN A 353 16.22 21.66 -12.63
C ASN A 353 16.37 22.01 -11.15
N LYS A 354 17.53 22.56 -10.80
CA LYS A 354 17.94 22.94 -9.45
C LYS A 354 18.17 21.77 -8.51
N ALA A 355 19.45 21.57 -8.18
CA ALA A 355 19.87 20.71 -7.08
C ALA A 355 20.89 21.43 -6.20
N TYR A 356 20.76 21.23 -4.89
CA TYR A 356 21.56 21.88 -3.87
C TYR A 356 22.08 20.86 -2.87
N GLY A 357 23.39 20.87 -2.61
CA GLY A 357 24.05 19.97 -1.65
C GLY A 357 25.09 20.68 -0.80
N SER A 358 25.43 20.13 0.37
CA SER A 358 26.54 20.65 1.20
C SER A 358 27.54 19.59 1.67
N GLY A 359 27.65 18.48 0.94
CA GLY A 359 28.57 17.38 1.24
C GLY A 359 29.84 17.38 0.38
N GLN A 360 30.79 16.51 0.73
CA GLN A 360 31.97 16.22 -0.11
C GLN A 360 31.65 15.29 -1.28
N ASP A 361 30.50 14.62 -1.24
CA ASP A 361 30.05 13.70 -2.29
C ASP A 361 29.65 14.44 -3.57
N GLY A 362 29.65 13.76 -4.72
CA GLY A 362 29.17 14.34 -5.97
C GLY A 362 27.68 14.70 -5.90
N LEU A 363 27.31 15.93 -6.31
CA LEU A 363 25.93 16.41 -6.27
C LEU A 363 24.96 15.61 -7.15
N PHE A 364 25.45 15.10 -8.28
CA PHE A 364 24.63 14.26 -9.15
C PHE A 364 24.65 12.80 -8.70
N ILE A 365 25.83 12.21 -8.60
CA ILE A 365 26.00 10.80 -8.25
C ILE A 365 27.10 10.62 -7.21
N ASN A 366 26.83 9.76 -6.24
CA ASN A 366 27.81 9.24 -5.31
C ASN A 366 27.87 7.71 -5.44
N VAL A 367 29.07 7.17 -5.58
CA VAL A 367 29.32 5.74 -5.67
C VAL A 367 30.14 5.31 -4.46
N TYR A 368 29.63 4.34 -3.70
CA TYR A 368 30.25 3.91 -2.45
C TYR A 368 30.35 2.38 -2.36
N LYS A 369 31.44 1.85 -1.78
CA LYS A 369 31.70 0.40 -1.69
C LYS A 369 31.55 -0.34 -3.03
N SER A 370 32.08 0.22 -4.12
CA SER A 370 31.91 -0.37 -5.45
C SER A 370 32.83 -1.58 -5.68
N ASN A 371 32.24 -2.76 -5.90
CA ASN A 371 32.94 -3.94 -6.40
C ASN A 371 32.65 -4.22 -7.89
N GLY A 372 31.58 -3.62 -8.43
CA GLY A 372 31.15 -3.84 -9.82
C GLY A 372 30.13 -2.82 -10.33
N VAL A 373 30.05 -1.63 -9.71
CA VAL A 373 29.07 -0.60 -10.09
C VAL A 373 29.22 -0.18 -11.55
N VAL A 374 28.09 -0.18 -12.27
CA VAL A 374 28.01 0.33 -13.66
C VAL A 374 27.01 1.47 -13.73
N VAL A 375 27.45 2.63 -14.21
CA VAL A 375 26.59 3.80 -14.44
C VAL A 375 26.68 4.21 -15.91
N ASN A 376 25.57 4.14 -16.62
CA ASN A 376 25.45 4.56 -18.01
C ASN A 376 24.47 5.73 -18.11
N ILE A 377 24.88 6.84 -18.73
CA ILE A 377 24.04 8.04 -18.84
C ILE A 377 24.02 8.48 -20.29
N ASN A 378 22.83 8.61 -20.84
CA ASN A 378 22.56 9.16 -22.16
C ASN A 378 21.59 10.33 -22.05
N ASN A 379 21.95 11.48 -22.62
CA ASN A 379 21.17 12.72 -22.61
C ASN A 379 20.76 13.20 -21.21
N LEU A 380 21.68 13.90 -20.53
CA LEU A 380 21.47 14.50 -19.21
C LEU A 380 21.58 16.02 -19.30
N VAL A 381 20.58 16.72 -18.75
CA VAL A 381 20.58 18.17 -18.57
C VAL A 381 20.52 18.49 -17.09
N LEU A 382 21.49 19.28 -16.61
CA LEU A 382 21.56 19.72 -15.23
C LEU A 382 21.55 21.25 -15.21
N ASN A 383 20.53 21.84 -14.59
CA ASN A 383 20.35 23.28 -14.50
C ASN A 383 20.43 23.72 -13.03
N ASP A 384 21.04 24.88 -12.78
CA ASP A 384 21.09 25.52 -11.43
C ASP A 384 21.62 24.58 -10.32
N LEU A 385 22.79 23.99 -10.56
CA LEU A 385 23.47 23.14 -9.59
C LEU A 385 24.34 23.95 -8.63
N TYR A 386 24.18 23.73 -7.33
CA TYR A 386 24.99 24.39 -6.32
C TYR A 386 25.45 23.42 -5.23
N GLN A 387 26.76 23.37 -5.02
CA GLN A 387 27.37 22.55 -3.97
C GLN A 387 28.23 23.43 -3.07
N ILE A 388 27.88 23.49 -1.78
CA ILE A 388 28.76 24.08 -0.77
C ILE A 388 29.73 23.03 -0.28
N ILE A 389 31.02 23.26 -0.50
CA ILE A 389 32.07 22.48 0.14
C ILE A 389 32.27 23.09 1.53
N ARG A 390 31.93 22.34 2.58
CA ARG A 390 32.20 22.72 3.99
C ARG A 390 33.37 21.94 4.56
#